data_AF-A0A7Y4WJ38-F1
#
_entry.id   AF-A0A7Y4WJ38-F1
#
_cell.length_a   1.000
_cell.length_b   1.000
_cell.length_c   1.000
_cell.angle_alpha   90.00
_cell.angle_beta   90.00
_cell.angle_gamma   90.00
#
_symmetry.space_group_name_H-M   'P 1'
#
loop_
_entity.id
_entity.type
_entity.pdbx_description
1 polymer ?
#
loop_
_entity_poly.entity_id
_entity_poly.type
_entity_poly.pdbx_seq_one_letter_code
_entity_poly.pdbx_strand_id
1 'polypeptide(L)'
;MDFGRFLDILRAFEQAQVEYVLVGGVAVNLHGIVRATEVIDFVVRAGPANIERLKAALRSLWSDPEIDQIRAEDFETYPTLRYGPSPRGCRRFRTLEEANRHREEWIERRVRALSEARRPSRSE
;
A
#
# COMPACT_ATOMS: atom_id res chain seq x y z
N MET A 1 0.95 8.42 -8.58
CA MET A 1 -0.10 8.17 -7.56
C MET A 1 -1.32 9.02 -7.84
N ASP A 2 -2.52 8.44 -7.77
CA ASP A 2 -3.79 9.18 -7.86
C ASP A 2 -4.08 9.88 -6.52
N PHE A 3 -4.08 11.22 -6.53
CA PHE A 3 -4.27 12.03 -5.32
C PHE A 3 -5.71 11.98 -4.79
N GLY A 4 -6.71 11.84 -5.65
CA GLY A 4 -8.11 11.72 -5.22
C GLY A 4 -8.30 10.45 -4.40
N ARG A 5 -7.78 9.33 -4.90
CA ARG A 5 -7.81 8.05 -4.19
C ARG A 5 -7.07 8.08 -2.86
N PHE A 6 -5.96 8.81 -2.79
CA PHE A 6 -5.24 9.02 -1.52
C PHE A 6 -6.12 9.73 -0.48
N LEU A 7 -6.82 10.80 -0.86
CA LEU A 7 -7.72 11.51 0.05
C LEU A 7 -8.89 10.64 0.51
N ASP A 8 -9.44 9.80 -0.37
CA ASP A 8 -10.53 8.90 0.00
C ASP A 8 -10.10 7.86 1.05
N ILE A 9 -8.86 7.37 0.96
CA ILE A 9 -8.27 6.50 2.00
C ILE A 9 -8.21 7.20 3.35
N LEU A 10 -7.66 8.43 3.38
CA LEU A 10 -7.58 9.19 4.62
C LEU A 10 -8.96 9.46 5.21
N ARG A 11 -9.93 9.87 4.37
CA ARG A 11 -11.32 10.10 4.82
C ARG A 11 -11.95 8.85 5.41
N ALA A 12 -11.77 7.70 4.75
CA ALA A 12 -12.29 6.42 5.26
C ALA A 12 -11.65 6.05 6.60
N PHE A 13 -10.34 6.26 6.75
CA PHE A 13 -9.63 6.00 8.00
C PHE A 13 -10.11 6.92 9.13
N GLU A 14 -10.29 8.21 8.87
CA GLU A 14 -10.86 9.16 9.83
C GLU A 14 -12.30 8.79 10.21
N GLN A 15 -13.17 8.49 9.24
CA GLN A 15 -14.57 8.12 9.51
C GLN A 15 -14.67 6.84 10.36
N ALA A 16 -13.81 5.86 10.10
CA ALA A 16 -13.74 4.62 10.88
C ALA A 16 -12.93 4.77 12.19
N GLN A 17 -12.36 5.94 12.47
CA GLN A 17 -11.54 6.21 13.66
C GLN A 17 -10.33 5.25 13.77
N VAL A 18 -9.66 5.00 12.64
CA VAL A 18 -8.43 4.20 12.61
C VAL A 18 -7.32 4.98 13.31
N GLU A 19 -6.59 4.33 14.20
CA GLU A 19 -5.38 4.86 14.82
C GLU A 19 -4.18 4.53 13.94
N TYR A 20 -3.72 5.51 13.17
CA TYR A 20 -2.61 5.38 12.24
C TYR A 20 -1.74 6.64 12.20
N VAL A 21 -0.55 6.50 11.62
CA VAL A 21 0.34 7.58 11.24
C VAL A 21 0.73 7.39 9.79
N LEU A 22 0.57 8.43 8.97
CA LEU A 22 1.06 8.45 7.59
C LEU A 22 2.57 8.61 7.59
N VAL A 23 3.27 7.73 6.87
CA VAL A 23 4.74 7.72 6.78
C VAL A 23 5.20 7.59 5.32
N GLY A 24 6.50 7.42 5.11
CA GLY A 24 7.06 7.10 3.80
C GLY A 24 7.05 8.28 2.82
N GLY A 25 7.04 7.97 1.52
CA GLY A 25 7.26 8.97 0.47
C GLY A 25 6.17 10.04 0.39
N VAL A 26 4.93 9.68 0.72
CA VAL A 26 3.81 10.63 0.70
C VAL A 26 3.95 11.64 1.85
N ALA A 27 4.29 11.19 3.06
CA ALA A 27 4.55 12.09 4.18
C ALA A 27 5.68 13.08 3.88
N VAL A 28 6.77 12.60 3.26
CA VAL A 28 7.89 13.45 2.82
C VAL A 28 7.44 14.52 1.81
N ASN A 29 6.58 14.14 0.84
CA ASN A 29 5.99 15.10 -0.11
C ASN A 29 5.12 16.16 0.56
N LEU A 30 4.33 15.79 1.58
CA LEU A 30 3.51 16.74 2.33
C LEU A 30 4.34 17.76 3.13
N HIS A 31 5.58 17.42 3.48
CA HIS A 31 6.55 18.35 4.09
C HIS A 31 7.35 19.17 3.06
N GLY A 32 6.96 19.16 1.78
CA GLY A 32 7.58 19.99 0.74
C GLY A 32 8.85 19.41 0.12
N ILE A 33 9.23 18.18 0.47
CA ILE A 33 10.39 17.50 -0.10
C ILE A 33 9.90 16.59 -1.24
N VAL A 34 10.20 16.97 -2.48
CA VAL A 34 9.72 16.24 -3.65
C VAL A 34 10.40 14.87 -3.78
N ARG A 35 9.59 13.82 -3.72
CA ARG A 35 9.99 12.42 -3.90
C ARG A 35 8.96 11.67 -4.74
N ALA A 36 9.43 11.03 -5.81
CA ALA A 36 8.60 10.11 -6.56
C ALA A 36 8.18 8.92 -5.69
N THR A 37 6.87 8.72 -5.52
CA THR A 37 6.30 7.54 -4.85
C THR A 37 4.99 7.13 -5.50
N GLU A 38 4.76 5.83 -5.57
CA GLU A 38 3.52 5.21 -6.06
C GLU A 38 2.83 4.39 -4.96
N VAL A 39 3.36 4.42 -3.75
CA VAL A 39 2.87 3.67 -2.58
C VAL A 39 2.61 4.65 -1.45
N ILE A 40 1.54 4.39 -0.70
CA ILE A 40 1.18 5.08 0.53
C ILE A 40 1.55 4.13 1.67
N ASP A 41 2.28 4.63 2.65
CA ASP A 41 2.77 3.83 3.76
C ASP A 41 2.15 4.35 5.07
N PHE A 42 1.62 3.44 5.89
CA PHE A 42 1.02 3.76 7.18
C PHE A 42 1.64 2.90 8.28
N VAL A 43 1.86 3.51 9.45
CA VAL A 43 2.04 2.78 10.70
C VAL A 43 0.68 2.74 11.39
N VAL A 44 0.18 1.55 11.71
CA VAL A 44 -1.11 1.37 12.40
C VAL A 44 -0.89 0.81 13.80
N ARG A 45 -1.71 1.22 14.77
CA ARG A 45 -1.69 0.56 16.09
C ARG A 45 -2.19 -0.88 15.93
N ALA A 46 -1.37 -1.86 16.29
CA ALA A 46 -1.60 -3.30 16.11
C ALA A 46 -2.65 -3.93 17.06
N GLY A 47 -3.67 -3.19 17.49
CA GLY A 47 -4.71 -3.70 18.39
C GLY A 47 -5.89 -4.32 17.63
N PRO A 48 -6.51 -5.41 18.11
CA PRO A 48 -7.66 -6.07 17.44
C PRO A 48 -8.77 -5.11 17.05
N ALA A 49 -9.17 -4.21 17.97
CA ALA A 49 -10.20 -3.21 17.69
C ALA A 49 -9.79 -2.23 16.57
N ASN A 50 -8.51 -1.84 16.53
CA ASN A 50 -8.02 -0.93 15.51
C ASN A 50 -7.92 -1.58 14.14
N ILE A 51 -7.55 -2.86 14.09
CA ILE A 51 -7.50 -3.63 12.83
C ILE A 51 -8.90 -3.87 12.27
N GLU A 52 -9.92 -4.08 13.11
CA GLU A 52 -11.30 -4.13 12.63
C GLU A 52 -11.79 -2.77 12.09
N ARG A 53 -11.40 -1.66 12.72
CA ARG A 53 -11.65 -0.31 12.15
C ARG A 53 -10.95 -0.11 10.81
N LEU A 54 -9.69 -0.53 10.70
CA LEU A 54 -8.93 -0.50 9.44
C LEU A 54 -9.65 -1.30 8.36
N LYS A 55 -10.08 -2.53 8.65
CA LYS A 55 -10.81 -3.39 7.71
C LYS A 55 -12.14 -2.76 7.30
N ALA A 56 -12.89 -2.18 8.23
CA ALA A 56 -14.13 -1.47 7.91
C ALA A 56 -13.88 -0.29 6.95
N ALA A 57 -12.83 0.50 7.20
CA ALA A 57 -12.44 1.59 6.31
C ALA A 57 -12.07 1.09 4.91
N LEU A 58 -11.24 0.04 4.80
CA LEU A 58 -10.86 -0.54 3.51
C LEU A 58 -12.08 -1.11 2.76
N ARG A 59 -13.00 -1.77 3.45
CA ARG A 59 -14.23 -2.32 2.85
C ARG A 59 -15.18 -1.24 2.34
N SER A 60 -15.14 -0.03 2.91
CA SER A 60 -15.92 1.11 2.39
C SER A 60 -15.42 1.60 1.02
N LEU A 61 -14.17 1.29 0.68
CA LEU A 61 -13.52 1.72 -0.56
C LEU A 61 -13.47 0.59 -1.59
N TRP A 62 -13.32 -0.65 -1.15
CA TRP A 62 -13.18 -1.82 -2.01
C TRP A 62 -14.01 -3.00 -1.52
N SER A 63 -14.78 -3.59 -2.43
CA SER A 63 -15.41 -4.89 -2.23
C SER A 63 -14.39 -6.01 -2.49
N ASP A 64 -13.49 -6.24 -1.53
CA ASP A 64 -12.35 -7.15 -1.68
C ASP A 64 -12.22 -8.13 -0.49
N PRO A 65 -12.41 -9.45 -0.70
CA PRO A 65 -12.30 -10.44 0.37
C PRO A 65 -10.88 -10.56 0.95
N GLU A 66 -9.85 -10.08 0.24
CA GLU A 66 -8.48 -10.06 0.74
C GLU A 66 -8.31 -9.18 1.98
N ILE A 67 -9.22 -8.23 2.22
CA ILE A 67 -9.23 -7.39 3.42
C ILE A 67 -9.45 -8.24 4.68
N ASP A 68 -10.22 -9.32 4.60
CA ASP A 68 -10.53 -10.21 5.73
C ASP A 68 -9.30 -10.94 6.23
N GLN A 69 -8.29 -11.06 5.37
CA GLN A 69 -7.03 -11.70 5.72
C GLN A 69 -6.16 -10.82 6.61
N ILE A 70 -6.41 -9.52 6.77
CA ILE A 70 -5.60 -8.67 7.64
C ILE A 70 -5.93 -8.98 9.10
N ARG A 71 -4.96 -9.46 9.87
CA ARG A 71 -5.14 -9.86 11.28
C ARG A 71 -4.29 -9.00 12.20
N ALA A 72 -4.74 -8.79 13.45
CA ALA A 72 -3.93 -8.08 14.43
C ALA A 72 -2.64 -8.83 14.74
N GLU A 73 -2.73 -10.15 14.86
CA GLU A 73 -1.59 -11.06 15.05
C GLU A 73 -0.54 -10.95 13.93
N ASP A 74 -0.92 -10.51 12.72
CA ASP A 74 0.05 -10.31 11.64
C ASP A 74 1.11 -9.29 12.03
N PHE A 75 0.75 -8.26 12.80
CA PHE A 75 1.65 -7.18 13.18
C PHE A 75 2.61 -7.56 14.32
N GLU A 76 2.41 -8.71 14.97
CA GLU A 76 3.36 -9.28 15.93
C GLU A 76 4.48 -10.05 15.21
N THR A 77 4.12 -10.71 14.10
CA THR A 77 5.02 -11.60 13.35
C THR A 77 5.67 -10.92 12.14
N TYR A 78 4.95 -9.99 11.52
CA TYR A 78 5.32 -9.33 10.28
C TYR A 78 5.36 -7.82 10.51
N PRO A 79 6.56 -7.19 10.51
CA PRO A 79 6.66 -5.75 10.66
C PRO A 79 6.10 -4.98 9.45
N THR A 80 5.77 -5.66 8.35
CA THR A 80 5.26 -5.02 7.15
C THR A 80 4.21 -5.87 6.45
N LEU A 81 3.06 -5.25 6.22
CA LEU A 81 1.96 -5.78 5.42
C LEU A 81 1.73 -4.85 4.23
N ARG A 82 1.59 -5.41 3.03
CA ARG A 82 1.21 -4.66 1.83
C ARG A 82 -0.13 -5.15 1.33
N TYR A 83 -1.13 -4.28 1.44
CA TYR A 83 -2.43 -4.45 0.81
C TYR A 83 -2.46 -3.73 -0.54
N GLY A 84 -2.98 -4.40 -1.55
CA GLY A 84 -3.41 -3.77 -2.78
C GLY A 84 -4.75 -4.38 -3.21
N PRO A 85 -5.71 -3.58 -3.72
CA PRO A 85 -6.97 -4.11 -4.20
C PRO A 85 -6.77 -5.23 -5.24
N SER A 86 -7.69 -6.18 -5.26
CA SER A 86 -7.70 -7.31 -6.20
C SER A 86 -7.27 -6.90 -7.63
N PRO A 87 -6.38 -7.68 -8.27
CA PRO A 87 -5.89 -9.01 -7.86
C PRO A 87 -4.60 -8.98 -7.02
N ARG A 88 -4.22 -7.83 -6.44
CA ARG A 88 -2.90 -7.70 -5.78
C ARG A 88 -2.85 -8.34 -4.39
N GLY A 89 -3.97 -8.35 -3.68
CA GLY A 89 -4.18 -9.01 -2.40
C GLY A 89 -3.34 -8.46 -1.25
N CYS A 90 -3.29 -9.25 -0.17
CA CYS A 90 -2.56 -8.94 1.04
C CYS A 90 -1.25 -9.75 1.14
N ARG A 91 -0.10 -9.08 1.15
CA ARG A 91 1.22 -9.73 1.35
C ARG A 91 1.84 -9.36 2.68
N ARG A 92 2.52 -10.33 3.29
CA ARG A 92 3.21 -10.22 4.57
C ARG A 92 4.70 -10.42 4.37
N PHE A 93 5.50 -9.63 5.04
CA PHE A 93 6.96 -9.70 4.98
C PHE A 93 7.52 -9.77 6.40
N ARG A 94 8.46 -10.70 6.63
CA ARG A 94 9.09 -10.89 7.94
C ARG A 94 10.08 -9.78 8.26
N THR A 95 10.59 -9.09 7.24
CA THR A 95 11.48 -7.95 7.40
C THR A 95 11.14 -6.84 6.41
N LEU A 96 11.53 -5.60 6.74
CA LEU A 96 11.45 -4.48 5.82
C LEU A 96 12.36 -4.68 4.59
N GLU A 97 13.49 -5.36 4.76
CA GLU A 97 14.39 -5.72 3.66
C GLU A 97 13.70 -6.66 2.66
N GLU A 98 12.99 -7.68 3.14
CA GLU A 98 12.20 -8.59 2.30
C GLU A 98 11.12 -7.81 1.53
N ALA A 99 10.39 -6.92 2.22
CA ALA A 99 9.40 -6.05 1.58
C ALA A 99 10.01 -5.14 0.51
N ASN A 100 11.24 -4.65 0.73
CA ASN A 100 11.98 -3.81 -0.21
C ASN A 100 12.55 -4.59 -1.39
N ARG A 101 13.01 -5.83 -1.21
CA ARG A 101 13.46 -6.69 -2.33
C ARG A 101 12.33 -6.94 -3.33
N HIS A 102 11.12 -7.19 -2.82
CA HIS A 102 9.92 -7.28 -3.67
C HIS A 102 9.49 -5.93 -4.27
N ARG A 103 9.92 -4.79 -3.70
CA ARG A 103 9.77 -3.47 -4.33
C ARG A 103 10.76 -3.32 -5.49
N GLU A 104 12.01 -3.76 -5.33
CA GLU A 104 13.02 -3.74 -6.39
C GLU A 104 12.59 -4.59 -7.59
N GLU A 105 12.13 -5.82 -7.38
CA GLU A 105 11.55 -6.65 -8.44
C GLU A 105 10.40 -5.93 -9.17
N TRP A 106 9.55 -5.19 -8.44
CA TRP A 106 8.46 -4.43 -9.04
C TRP A 106 8.96 -3.22 -9.85
N ILE A 107 9.99 -2.54 -9.36
CA ILE A 107 10.66 -1.44 -10.08
C ILE A 107 11.31 -2.00 -11.35
N GLU A 108 12.06 -3.08 -11.26
CA GLU A 108 12.70 -3.73 -12.40
C GLU A 108 11.68 -4.20 -13.44
N ARG A 109 10.59 -4.85 -13.00
CA ARG A 109 9.48 -5.24 -13.90
C ARG A 109 8.83 -4.04 -14.56
N ARG A 110 8.62 -2.93 -13.83
CA ARG A 110 8.06 -1.70 -14.38
C ARG A 110 9.01 -1.07 -15.40
N VAL A 111 10.30 -0.96 -15.08
CA VAL A 111 11.32 -0.43 -15.98
C VAL A 111 11.38 -1.27 -17.26
N ARG A 112 11.37 -2.59 -17.14
CA ARG A 112 11.30 -3.51 -18.28
C ARG A 112 10.04 -3.29 -19.11
N ALA A 113 8.86 -3.26 -18.51
CA ALA A 113 7.60 -3.02 -19.22
C ALA A 113 7.56 -1.66 -19.93
N LEU A 114 8.08 -0.59 -19.30
CA LEU A 114 8.20 0.74 -19.91
C LEU A 114 9.22 0.76 -21.06
N SER A 115 10.31 -0.01 -20.94
CA SER A 115 11.30 -0.15 -22.01
C SER A 115 10.77 -0.94 -23.20
N GLU A 116 9.96 -1.97 -22.96
CA GLU A 116 9.32 -2.79 -23.98
C GLU A 116 8.20 -2.02 -24.70
N ALA A 117 7.38 -1.26 -23.98
CA ALA A 117 6.36 -0.39 -24.54
C ALA A 117 6.94 0.78 -25.37
N ARG A 118 8.22 1.12 -25.16
CA ARG A 118 8.95 2.12 -25.95
C ARG A 118 9.67 1.55 -27.18
N ARG A 119 9.68 0.23 -27.39
CA ARG A 119 10.23 -0.34 -28.64
C ARG A 119 9.24 -0.02 -29.78
N PRO A 120 9.67 0.69 -30.83
CA PRO A 120 8.82 0.89 -32.00
C PRO A 120 8.44 -0.48 -32.55
N SER A 121 7.18 -0.65 -32.93
CA SER A 121 6.76 -1.83 -33.69
C SER A 121 7.66 -1.90 -34.92
N ARG A 122 8.45 -2.97 -35.05
CA ARG A 122 9.05 -3.29 -36.34
C ARG A 122 7.87 -3.62 -37.26
N SER A 123 7.47 -2.64 -38.06
CA SER A 123 6.62 -2.87 -39.21
C SER A 123 7.44 -3.67 -40.22
N GLU A 124 6.99 -4.88 -40.51
CA GLU A 124 7.33 -5.64 -41.72
C GLU A 124 6.88 -4.90 -42.98
#